data_AF-A0A2R6KSP1-F1
#
_entry.id   AF-A0A2R6KSP1-F1
#
_cell.length_a   1.000
_cell.length_b   1.000
_cell.length_c   1.000
_cell.angle_alpha   90.00
_cell.angle_beta   90.00
_cell.angle_gamma   90.00
#
_symmetry.space_group_name_H-M   'P 1'
#
loop_
_entity.id
_entity.type
_entity.pdbx_description
1 polymer ?
#
loop_
_entity_poly.entity_id
_entity_poly.type
_entity_poly.pdbx_seq_one_letter_code
_entity_poly.pdbx_strand_id
1 'polypeptide(L)'
;MDDEAQNTDEQDAISLDPDEYLIGEVRHIERDVGEYGSDVIHLTLTETDVSGFAGGDMAPYWAGNTVSRKVTENDVGPGDLIGLRKDAEPYTYTGQDGEESEAYDFELRVLGDDDE
;
A
#
# COMPACT_ATOMS: atom_id res chain seq x y z
N MET A 1 31.79 21.80 4.95
CA MET A 1 30.99 21.26 6.07
C MET A 1 29.59 21.35 5.58
N ASP A 2 29.25 20.28 4.90
CA ASP A 2 28.15 20.14 3.99
C ASP A 2 26.90 19.93 4.83
N ASP A 3 25.89 20.73 4.51
CA ASP A 3 24.58 20.75 5.17
C ASP A 3 23.80 19.53 4.64
N GLU A 4 24.06 18.35 5.21
CA GLU A 4 23.21 17.18 4.98
C GLU A 4 21.90 17.42 5.73
N ALA A 5 20.95 18.01 5.01
CA ALA A 5 19.54 18.00 5.37
C ALA A 5 19.12 16.55 5.62
N GLN A 6 18.92 16.21 6.90
CA GLN A 6 18.37 14.93 7.33
C GLN A 6 16.95 14.81 6.80
N ASN A 7 16.78 14.24 5.59
CA ASN A 7 15.50 13.76 5.09
C ASN A 7 15.07 12.62 6.02
N THR A 8 14.26 12.96 7.03
CA THR A 8 13.91 12.03 8.11
C THR A 8 12.66 11.21 7.75
N ASP A 9 12.49 10.86 6.47
CA ASP A 9 11.30 10.14 5.97
C ASP A 9 11.64 9.03 4.94
N GLU A 10 12.89 8.59 4.88
CA GLU A 10 13.32 7.46 4.03
C GLU A 10 13.07 6.10 4.72
N GLN A 11 11.86 5.85 5.23
CA GLN A 11 11.49 4.45 5.44
C GLN A 11 11.23 3.84 4.07
N ASP A 12 12.08 2.89 3.64
CA ASP A 12 11.78 2.04 2.50
C ASP A 12 10.37 1.46 2.70
N ALA A 13 9.46 1.84 1.81
CA ALA A 13 8.08 1.42 1.83
C ALA A 13 7.76 0.72 0.52
N ILE A 14 6.81 -0.22 0.57
CA ILE A 14 6.39 -0.94 -0.61
C ILE A 14 5.73 0.06 -1.58
N SER A 15 6.19 0.04 -2.82
CA SER A 15 5.65 0.81 -3.93
C SER A 15 5.42 -0.11 -5.11
N LEU A 16 4.16 -0.42 -5.40
CA LEU A 16 3.78 -1.29 -6.50
C LEU A 16 3.97 -0.60 -7.86
N ASP A 17 4.68 -1.28 -8.76
CA ASP A 17 4.68 -0.96 -10.18
C ASP A 17 3.34 -1.35 -10.85
N PRO A 18 2.99 -0.79 -12.02
CA PRO A 18 1.80 -1.21 -12.75
C PRO A 18 1.82 -2.71 -13.07
N ASP A 19 0.66 -3.38 -12.91
CA ASP A 19 0.50 -4.84 -13.01
C ASP A 19 1.25 -5.65 -11.93
N GLU A 20 1.87 -4.98 -10.95
CA GLU A 20 2.53 -5.64 -9.82
C GLU A 20 1.52 -5.94 -8.70
N TYR A 21 1.79 -7.02 -7.97
CA TYR A 21 1.00 -7.42 -6.82
C TYR A 21 1.90 -7.81 -5.67
N LEU A 22 1.35 -7.76 -4.47
CA LEU A 22 1.93 -8.29 -3.26
C LEU A 22 0.92 -9.18 -2.55
N ILE A 23 1.44 -10.12 -1.76
CA ILE A 23 0.67 -10.88 -0.79
C ILE A 23 1.38 -10.74 0.55
N GLY A 24 0.64 -10.31 1.56
CA GLY A 24 1.20 -10.06 2.88
C GLY A 24 0.19 -10.18 4.00
N GLU A 25 0.66 -10.61 5.17
CA GLU A 25 -0.11 -10.61 6.40
C GLU A 25 -0.07 -9.22 7.03
N VAL A 26 -1.23 -8.66 7.32
CA VAL A 26 -1.35 -7.38 8.01
C VAL A 26 -0.89 -7.55 9.45
N ARG A 27 0.17 -6.83 9.83
CA ARG A 27 0.68 -6.80 11.21
C ARG A 27 0.09 -5.66 12.02
N HIS A 28 -0.05 -4.50 11.37
CA HIS A 28 -0.52 -3.29 12.01
C HIS A 28 -1.05 -2.30 10.97
N ILE A 29 -2.00 -1.46 11.36
CA ILE A 29 -2.52 -0.37 10.52
C ILE A 29 -2.45 0.91 11.35
N GLU A 30 -1.64 1.85 10.89
CA GLU A 30 -1.63 3.22 11.40
C GLU A 30 -2.57 4.05 10.54
N ARG A 31 -3.51 4.77 11.18
CA ARG A 31 -4.50 5.59 10.48
C ARG A 31 -4.22 7.07 10.67
N ASP A 32 -4.59 7.87 9.68
CA ASP A 32 -4.44 9.33 9.71
C ASP A 32 -2.99 9.78 9.98
N VAL A 33 -2.01 9.13 9.34
CA VAL A 33 -0.57 9.44 9.49
C VAL A 33 0.00 10.21 8.30
N GLY A 34 1.07 10.98 8.54
CA GLY A 34 1.70 11.84 7.54
C GLY A 34 0.97 13.16 7.29
N GLU A 35 1.50 14.01 6.41
CA GLU A 35 0.95 15.35 6.17
C GLU A 35 -0.43 15.33 5.48
N TYR A 36 -0.74 14.24 4.77
CA TYR A 36 -1.97 14.06 4.01
C TYR A 36 -3.01 13.18 4.72
N GLY A 37 -2.74 12.72 5.95
CA GLY A 37 -3.63 11.83 6.70
C GLY A 37 -3.83 10.47 6.01
N SER A 38 -2.77 9.92 5.43
CA SER A 38 -2.80 8.61 4.77
C SER A 38 -2.79 7.49 5.81
N ASP A 39 -3.30 6.32 5.44
CA ASP A 39 -3.11 5.12 6.27
C ASP A 39 -1.78 4.42 5.88
N VAL A 40 -1.10 3.85 6.86
CA VAL A 40 0.08 3.01 6.65
C VAL A 40 -0.23 1.60 7.11
N ILE A 41 -0.12 0.66 6.19
CA ILE A 41 -0.38 -0.76 6.42
C ILE A 41 0.97 -1.45 6.55
N HIS A 42 1.28 -1.95 7.74
CA HIS A 42 2.48 -2.75 7.97
C HIS A 42 2.20 -4.20 7.62
N LEU A 43 2.90 -4.71 6.61
CA LEU A 43 2.69 -6.04 6.06
C LEU A 43 3.93 -6.89 6.28
N THR A 44 3.76 -8.16 6.66
CA THR A 44 4.79 -9.17 6.46
C THR A 44 4.51 -9.85 5.13
N LEU A 45 5.41 -9.66 4.16
CA LEU A 45 5.30 -10.30 2.86
C LEU A 45 5.36 -11.82 3.01
N THR A 46 4.63 -12.57 2.19
CA THR A 46 4.68 -14.03 2.24
C THR A 46 5.80 -14.58 1.37
N GLU A 47 5.55 -14.76 0.08
CA GLU A 47 6.50 -15.32 -0.90
C GLU A 47 6.81 -14.32 -2.02
N THR A 48 6.18 -13.15 -2.03
CA THR A 48 6.35 -12.16 -3.08
C THR A 48 7.52 -11.24 -2.79
N ASP A 49 8.50 -11.23 -3.70
CA ASP A 49 9.51 -10.18 -3.74
C ASP A 49 8.92 -8.94 -4.41
N VAL A 50 8.86 -7.81 -3.70
CA VAL A 50 8.24 -6.58 -4.19
C VAL A 50 8.96 -5.35 -3.68
N SER A 51 9.19 -4.37 -4.56
CA SER A 51 9.88 -3.10 -4.22
C SER A 51 11.21 -3.28 -3.44
N GLY A 52 11.95 -4.36 -3.70
CA GLY A 52 13.21 -4.65 -3.02
C GLY A 52 13.08 -5.38 -1.66
N PHE A 53 11.86 -5.71 -1.23
CA PHE A 53 11.60 -6.54 -0.06
C PHE A 53 11.36 -7.99 -0.48
N ALA A 54 11.88 -8.93 0.30
CA ALA A 54 11.70 -10.36 0.03
C ALA A 54 10.52 -10.94 0.80
N GLY A 55 10.06 -12.12 0.37
CA GLY A 55 9.12 -12.92 1.14
C GLY A 55 9.60 -13.14 2.58
N GLY A 56 8.74 -12.84 3.55
CA GLY A 56 9.04 -12.86 4.98
C GLY A 56 9.49 -11.53 5.57
N ASP A 57 9.85 -10.53 4.75
CA ASP A 57 10.19 -9.20 5.24
C ASP A 57 8.94 -8.43 5.70
N MET A 58 9.12 -7.63 6.76
CA MET A 58 8.11 -6.68 7.19
C MET A 58 8.38 -5.33 6.57
N ALA A 59 7.39 -4.77 5.89
CA ALA A 59 7.51 -3.48 5.24
C ALA A 59 6.20 -2.67 5.32
N PRO A 60 6.29 -1.35 5.46
CA PRO A 60 5.12 -0.46 5.43
C PRO A 60 4.66 -0.25 3.98
N TYR A 61 3.34 -0.18 3.78
CA TYR A 61 2.71 0.26 2.55
C TYR A 61 1.89 1.52 2.83
N TRP A 62 2.24 2.62 2.16
CA TRP A 62 1.49 3.88 2.25
C TRP A 62 0.24 3.78 1.38
N ALA A 63 -0.91 3.59 2.03
CA ALA A 63 -2.17 3.44 1.35
C ALA A 63 -2.67 4.79 0.82
N GLY A 64 -2.86 4.86 -0.49
CA GLY A 64 -3.68 5.91 -1.08
C GLY A 64 -5.16 5.73 -0.73
N ASN A 65 -5.96 6.77 -0.94
CA ASN A 65 -7.39 6.79 -0.60
C ASN A 65 -8.18 5.57 -1.12
N THR A 66 -7.86 5.09 -2.34
CA THR A 66 -8.50 3.89 -2.92
C THR A 66 -8.23 2.64 -2.09
N VAL A 67 -6.99 2.44 -1.63
CA VAL A 67 -6.62 1.26 -0.83
C VAL A 67 -7.17 1.38 0.59
N SER A 68 -7.03 2.54 1.24
CA SER A 68 -7.61 2.82 2.57
C SER A 68 -9.10 2.53 2.63
N ARG A 69 -9.84 2.94 1.60
CA ARG A 69 -11.26 2.66 1.49
C ARG A 69 -11.53 1.17 1.38
N LYS A 70 -10.78 0.43 0.54
CA LYS A 70 -10.96 -1.02 0.37
C LYS A 70 -10.60 -1.80 1.65
N VAL A 71 -9.56 -1.39 2.37
CA VAL A 71 -9.22 -1.91 3.71
C VAL A 71 -10.40 -1.77 4.66
N THR A 72 -11.00 -0.57 4.71
CA THR A 72 -12.15 -0.29 5.57
C THR A 72 -13.41 -1.07 5.12
N GLU A 73 -13.69 -1.13 3.81
CA GLU A 73 -14.86 -1.83 3.25
C GLU A 73 -14.78 -3.35 3.43
N ASN A 74 -13.58 -3.92 3.50
CA ASN A 74 -13.36 -5.35 3.74
C ASN A 74 -13.06 -5.69 5.21
N ASP A 75 -13.15 -4.72 6.13
CA ASP A 75 -12.83 -4.86 7.55
C ASP A 75 -11.43 -5.46 7.83
N VAL A 76 -10.46 -5.12 6.99
CA VAL A 76 -9.10 -5.65 7.09
C VAL A 76 -8.43 -5.17 8.37
N GLY A 77 -7.88 -6.11 9.13
CA GLY A 77 -7.20 -5.88 10.38
C GLY A 77 -5.94 -6.73 10.58
N PRO A 78 -5.24 -6.55 11.70
CA PRO A 78 -4.08 -7.35 12.06
C PRO A 78 -4.38 -8.85 12.10
N GLY A 79 -3.55 -9.65 11.45
CA GLY A 79 -3.70 -11.10 11.29
C GLY A 79 -4.29 -11.51 9.94
N ASP A 80 -4.93 -10.59 9.21
CA ASP A 80 -5.48 -10.91 7.90
C ASP A 80 -4.39 -11.05 6.84
N LEU A 81 -4.50 -12.12 6.05
CA LEU A 81 -3.72 -12.25 4.83
C LEU A 81 -4.43 -11.48 3.71
N ILE A 82 -3.73 -10.55 3.06
CA ILE A 82 -4.29 -9.78 1.95
C ILE A 82 -3.45 -9.92 0.69
N GLY A 83 -4.12 -9.91 -0.46
CA GLY A 83 -3.52 -9.68 -1.76
C GLY A 83 -3.86 -8.27 -2.23
N LEU A 84 -2.85 -7.50 -2.62
CA LEU A 84 -3.02 -6.17 -3.20
C LEU A 84 -2.35 -6.14 -4.58
N ARG A 85 -3.08 -5.73 -5.61
CA ARG A 85 -2.58 -5.58 -6.98
C ARG A 85 -2.85 -4.18 -7.49
N LYS A 86 -1.85 -3.55 -8.10
CA LYS A 86 -2.02 -2.31 -8.85
C LYS A 86 -2.40 -2.63 -10.28
N ASP A 87 -3.41 -1.95 -10.81
CA ASP A 87 -3.83 -2.18 -12.19
C ASP A 87 -2.72 -1.82 -13.18
N ALA A 88 -2.71 -2.49 -14.35
CA ALA A 88 -1.72 -2.24 -15.39
C ALA A 88 -1.99 -0.92 -16.13
N GLU A 89 -3.27 -0.57 -16.30
CA GLU A 89 -3.71 0.55 -17.11
C GLU A 89 -4.11 1.73 -16.21
N PRO A 90 -3.46 2.90 -16.35
CA PRO A 90 -3.95 4.09 -15.67
C PRO A 90 -5.28 4.53 -16.29
N TYR A 91 -6.12 5.17 -15.48
CA TYR A 91 -7.27 5.92 -15.94
C TYR A 91 -7.01 7.41 -15.80
N THR A 92 -7.59 8.21 -16.69
CA THR A 92 -7.56 9.67 -16.57
C THR A 92 -8.76 10.15 -15.78
N TYR A 93 -8.54 11.13 -14.91
CA TYR A 93 -9.59 11.87 -14.23
C TYR A 93 -9.31 13.36 -14.30
N THR A 94 -10.37 14.17 -14.29
CA THR A 94 -10.23 15.62 -14.23
C THR A 94 -10.22 16.05 -12.76
N GLY A 95 -9.10 16.64 -12.33
CA GLY A 95 -8.96 17.22 -11.00
C GLY A 95 -9.82 18.47 -10.81
N GLN A 96 -9.86 18.99 -9.57
CA GLN A 96 -10.64 20.19 -9.26
C GLN A 96 -10.16 21.46 -10.01
N ASP A 97 -8.91 21.50 -10.45
CA ASP A 97 -8.35 22.60 -11.25
C ASP A 97 -8.77 22.54 -12.73
N GLY A 98 -9.41 21.44 -13.15
CA GLY A 98 -9.76 21.20 -14.55
C GLY A 98 -8.65 20.51 -15.36
N GLU A 99 -7.52 20.20 -14.74
CA GLU A 99 -6.42 19.45 -15.35
C GLU A 99 -6.71 17.94 -15.36
N GLU A 100 -6.38 17.28 -16.47
CA GLU A 100 -6.40 15.83 -16.58
C GLU A 100 -5.19 15.23 -15.86
N SER A 101 -5.42 14.26 -15.00
CA SER A 101 -4.39 13.53 -14.26
C SER A 101 -4.58 12.03 -14.42
N GLU A 102 -3.48 11.30 -14.42
CA GLU A 102 -3.46 9.84 -14.50
C GLU A 102 -3.45 9.25 -13.09
N ALA A 103 -4.29 8.25 -12.86
CA ALA A 103 -4.33 7.46 -11.62
C ALA A 103 -4.44 5.98 -11.93
N TYR A 104 -4.04 5.14 -10.98
CA TYR A 104 -4.19 3.69 -11.06
C TYR A 104 -5.28 3.23 -10.10
N ASP A 105 -6.06 2.22 -10.50
CA ASP A 105 -6.92 1.49 -9.56
C ASP A 105 -6.10 0.40 -8.85
N PHE A 106 -6.65 -0.10 -7.75
CA PHE A 106 -6.02 -1.12 -6.93
C PHE A 106 -7.05 -2.18 -6.57
N GLU A 107 -6.74 -3.44 -6.83
CA GLU A 107 -7.54 -4.56 -6.37
C GLU A 107 -7.03 -5.05 -5.02
N LEU A 108 -7.89 -5.09 -4.01
CA LEU A 108 -7.61 -5.66 -2.70
C LEU A 108 -8.49 -6.88 -2.50
N ARG A 109 -7.89 -7.99 -2.04
CA ARG A 109 -8.60 -9.21 -1.66
C ARG A 109 -8.12 -9.68 -0.29
N VAL A 110 -9.07 -9.97 0.59
CA VAL A 110 -8.78 -10.69 1.84
C VAL A 110 -8.71 -12.18 1.51
N LEU A 111 -7.61 -12.81 1.90
CA LEU A 111 -7.28 -14.21 1.64
C LEU A 111 -7.42 -15.08 2.89
N GLY A 112 -7.68 -14.48 4.06
CA GLY A 112 -7.74 -15.18 5.35
C GLY A 112 -9.11 -15.78 5.69
N ASP A 113 -9.13 -17.10 5.81
CA ASP A 113 -9.58 -17.97 6.93
C ASP A 113 -10.05 -19.30 6.33
N ASP A 114 -9.12 -20.26 6.16
CA ASP A 114 -9.51 -21.67 5.97
C ASP A 114 -9.94 -22.15 7.36
N ASP A 115 -11.23 -21.97 7.65
CA ASP A 115 -11.93 -22.54 8.80
C ASP A 115 -11.94 -24.07 8.62
N GLU A 116 -10.86 -24.76 9.02
CA GLU A 116 -10.81 -26.21 9.33
C GLU A 116 -9.98 -26.53 10.60
#